data_AF-A0A2K3P3J9-F1
#
_entry.id   AF-A0A2K3P3J9-F1
#
_cell.length_a   1.000
_cell.length_b   1.000
_cell.length_c   1.000
_cell.angle_alpha   90.00
_cell.angle_beta   90.00
_cell.angle_gamma   90.00
#
_symmetry.space_group_name_H-M   'P 1'
#
loop_
_entity.id
_entity.type
_entity.pdbx_description
1 polymer ?
#
loop_
_entity_poly.entity_id
_entity_poly.type
_entity_poly.pdbx_seq_one_letter_code
_entity_poly.pdbx_strand_id
1 'polypeptide(L)'
;MTRSFATAIGKGSEPFDTRIDPDQIRWSNEPDIDGGSGNASRTFEFGRTHVVRPKGKHQATIVWLHGIGDNGSSWSQLLETLPLPNIKWICPTAPTRPVALFGGFPCTAWSDVGDISEDTPNDVEGLDASAAHVANLLSTEPPNSSNGAATALHSATCHVLGLYGNGNVYPINLTAIISLSGWLPCSRTLRNRIQGSRDGIRRAASLPLFLGHGSADDVVAYEHGENSARTLSAAGFQNLIFRSYNGLGHYTVPEETDEVCRWLTANLALEGLRLN
;
A
#
# COMPACT_ATOMS: atom_id res chain seq x y z
N MET A 1 -0.41 13.78 -21.05
CA MET A 1 0.60 14.00 -19.99
C MET A 1 -0.15 14.53 -18.77
N THR A 2 -0.61 13.64 -17.93
CA THR A 2 -1.40 13.97 -16.72
C THR A 2 -0.48 13.59 -15.57
N ARG A 3 -0.09 14.49 -14.67
CA ARG A 3 -0.87 15.57 -14.07
C ARG A 3 -0.26 16.97 -14.30
N SER A 4 -1.14 17.91 -14.66
CA SER A 4 -0.85 19.28 -15.12
C SER A 4 -0.39 20.27 -14.05
N PHE A 5 0.29 21.30 -14.57
CA PHE A 5 0.74 22.60 -14.06
C PHE A 5 -0.16 23.40 -13.07
N ALA A 6 0.55 24.29 -12.34
CA ALA A 6 0.21 25.69 -11.96
C ALA A 6 -0.18 26.03 -10.49
N THR A 7 0.77 26.66 -9.79
CA THR A 7 0.76 28.00 -9.13
C THR A 7 -0.46 28.52 -8.33
N ALA A 8 -0.15 28.93 -7.07
CA ALA A 8 -0.63 30.08 -6.27
C ALA A 8 -1.72 29.96 -5.16
N ILE A 9 -1.24 30.26 -3.93
CA ILE A 9 -1.74 31.19 -2.89
C ILE A 9 -3.08 30.91 -2.17
N GLY A 10 -3.01 30.83 -0.82
CA GLY A 10 -4.14 31.21 0.06
C GLY A 10 -4.11 30.58 1.47
N LYS A 11 -4.03 31.41 2.51
CA LYS A 11 -3.91 31.07 3.95
C LYS A 11 -5.24 30.69 4.64
N GLY A 12 -5.11 29.98 5.77
CA GLY A 12 -6.00 29.98 6.95
C GLY A 12 -7.04 28.84 6.96
N SER A 13 -7.37 28.16 8.06
CA SER A 13 -7.03 28.25 9.50
C SER A 13 -7.56 26.98 10.20
N GLU A 14 -6.90 26.59 11.29
CA GLU A 14 -7.17 25.51 12.25
C GLU A 14 -8.46 25.64 13.11
N PRO A 15 -8.77 24.73 14.07
CA PRO A 15 -8.59 23.25 14.12
C PRO A 15 -9.85 22.53 14.66
N PHE A 16 -9.91 21.19 14.70
CA PHE A 16 -10.62 20.48 15.79
C PHE A 16 -10.02 19.10 16.09
N ASP A 17 -9.84 18.89 17.40
CA ASP A 17 -9.17 17.83 18.15
C ASP A 17 -10.11 16.66 18.46
N THR A 18 -9.67 15.41 18.20
CA THR A 18 -9.96 14.25 19.06
C THR A 18 -8.80 13.26 18.99
N ARG A 19 -7.87 13.41 19.93
CA ARG A 19 -6.72 12.53 20.21
C ARG A 19 -7.08 11.05 20.38
N ILE A 20 -6.45 10.20 19.57
CA ILE A 20 -5.86 8.93 20.05
C ILE A 20 -4.35 9.15 19.99
N ASP A 21 -3.67 8.87 21.11
CA ASP A 21 -2.24 9.12 21.32
C ASP A 21 -1.38 8.21 20.42
N PRO A 22 -0.63 8.76 19.44
CA PRO A 22 0.30 8.00 18.61
C PRO A 22 1.48 7.42 19.41
N ASP A 23 1.75 7.90 20.62
CA ASP A 23 2.90 7.52 21.45
C ASP A 23 2.72 6.16 22.17
N GLN A 24 1.59 5.47 21.98
CA GLN A 24 1.39 4.12 22.50
C GLN A 24 2.01 3.01 21.64
N ILE A 25 2.54 3.30 20.44
CA ILE A 25 3.53 2.41 19.82
C ILE A 25 4.89 2.71 20.46
N ARG A 26 5.03 2.35 21.75
CA ARG A 26 6.32 2.41 22.43
C ARG A 26 7.23 1.34 21.84
N TRP A 27 8.29 1.78 21.18
CA TRP A 27 9.47 0.97 20.84
C TRP A 27 10.17 0.57 22.15
N SER A 28 9.76 -0.53 22.76
CA SER A 28 10.39 -1.02 23.99
C SER A 28 11.70 -1.74 23.67
N ASN A 29 12.80 -1.01 23.69
CA ASN A 29 14.07 -1.54 24.17
C ASN A 29 14.46 -0.68 25.37
N GLU A 30 14.31 -1.20 26.59
CA GLU A 30 15.00 -0.62 27.75
C GLU A 30 16.51 -0.85 27.57
N PRO A 31 17.35 0.19 27.67
CA PRO A 31 18.79 0.01 27.62
C PRO A 31 19.33 -0.26 29.03
N ASP A 32 20.18 -1.27 29.14
CA ASP A 32 21.23 -1.23 30.15
C ASP A 32 22.14 -0.02 29.85
N ILE A 33 22.45 0.71 30.91
CA ILE A 33 23.21 1.96 30.92
C ILE A 33 24.62 1.70 30.35
N ASP A 34 24.92 2.20 29.15
CA ASP A 34 26.20 2.87 28.88
C ASP A 34 26.14 3.73 27.59
N GLY A 35 26.90 4.83 27.58
CA GLY A 35 26.79 5.92 26.61
C GLY A 35 27.04 5.54 25.15
N GLY A 36 26.06 5.81 24.30
CA GLY A 36 26.17 5.75 22.83
C GLY A 36 24.96 6.40 22.16
N SER A 37 25.20 7.21 21.13
CA SER A 37 24.23 7.99 20.34
C SER A 37 22.90 7.25 20.14
N GLY A 38 21.86 7.66 20.88
CA GLY A 38 20.53 7.07 20.83
C GLY A 38 19.91 7.21 19.43
N ASN A 39 19.50 6.09 18.85
CA ASN A 39 18.81 6.03 17.58
C ASN A 39 17.38 6.60 17.79
N ALA A 40 17.19 7.89 17.52
CA ALA A 40 15.88 8.52 17.61
C ALA A 40 14.93 7.84 16.60
N SER A 41 13.87 7.19 17.09
CA SER A 41 12.81 6.63 16.25
C SER A 41 12.23 7.74 15.38
N ARG A 42 12.13 7.52 14.06
CA ARG A 42 11.57 8.52 13.14
C ARG A 42 10.07 8.65 13.37
N THR A 43 9.61 9.86 13.66
CA THR A 43 8.17 10.16 13.70
C THR A 43 7.65 10.39 12.28
N PHE A 44 6.58 9.69 11.89
CA PHE A 44 5.95 9.83 10.59
C PHE A 44 4.63 10.60 10.72
N GLU A 45 4.57 11.81 10.16
CA GLU A 45 3.35 12.61 10.11
C GLU A 45 2.63 12.39 8.78
N PHE A 46 1.56 11.59 8.80
CA PHE A 46 0.76 11.30 7.62
C PHE A 46 -0.13 12.49 7.26
N GLY A 47 -0.27 12.74 5.95
CA GLY A 47 -1.09 13.83 5.44
C GLY A 47 -2.60 13.55 5.52
N ARG A 48 -3.38 14.46 4.95
CA ARG A 48 -4.85 14.40 4.98
C ARG A 48 -5.40 13.12 4.35
N THR A 49 -6.33 12.48 5.05
CA THR A 49 -7.10 11.33 4.55
C THR A 49 -8.42 11.78 3.93
N HIS A 50 -8.72 11.25 2.75
CA HIS A 50 -9.99 11.41 2.05
C HIS A 50 -10.80 10.11 2.15
N VAL A 51 -12.09 10.20 2.45
CA VAL A 51 -12.96 9.03 2.58
C VAL A 51 -14.09 9.12 1.58
N VAL A 52 -14.19 8.13 0.71
CA VAL A 52 -15.35 7.93 -0.18
C VAL A 52 -16.28 6.94 0.50
N ARG A 53 -17.48 7.39 0.83
CA ARG A 53 -18.50 6.53 1.46
C ARG A 53 -19.05 5.54 0.43
N PRO A 54 -19.41 4.31 0.85
CA PRO A 54 -20.11 3.38 -0.02
C PRO A 54 -21.44 3.98 -0.45
N LYS A 55 -21.80 3.79 -1.72
CA LYS A 55 -23.07 4.25 -2.32
C LYS A 55 -24.25 3.35 -1.93
N GLY A 56 -23.97 2.10 -1.56
CA GLY A 56 -24.92 1.09 -1.11
C GLY A 56 -24.61 0.56 0.29
N LYS A 57 -25.10 -0.64 0.61
CA LYS A 57 -24.78 -1.34 1.87
C LYS A 57 -23.26 -1.55 1.95
N HIS A 58 -22.64 -0.99 2.97
CA HIS A 58 -21.21 -1.16 3.24
C HIS A 58 -20.89 -2.64 3.50
N GLN A 59 -20.02 -3.22 2.68
CA GLN A 59 -19.60 -4.61 2.81
C GLN A 59 -18.09 -4.80 2.87
N ALA A 60 -17.31 -3.85 2.34
CA ALA A 60 -15.86 -3.90 2.40
C ALA A 60 -15.25 -2.51 2.53
N THR A 61 -14.06 -2.44 3.11
CA THR A 61 -13.24 -1.22 3.16
C THR A 61 -11.90 -1.46 2.49
N ILE A 62 -11.51 -0.53 1.61
CA ILE A 62 -10.22 -0.54 0.92
C ILE A 62 -9.45 0.72 1.30
N VAL A 63 -8.25 0.54 1.85
CA VAL A 63 -7.25 1.62 1.92
C VAL A 63 -6.53 1.71 0.57
N TRP A 64 -6.64 2.84 -0.11
CA TRP A 64 -6.01 3.08 -1.42
C TRP A 64 -4.87 4.09 -1.29
N LEU A 65 -3.65 3.62 -1.53
CA LEU A 65 -2.43 4.41 -1.40
C LEU A 65 -2.02 5.00 -2.74
N HIS A 66 -1.82 6.32 -2.78
CA HIS A 66 -1.36 7.02 -3.98
C HIS A 66 0.13 6.77 -4.26
N GLY A 67 0.59 7.06 -5.48
CA GLY A 67 2.01 7.00 -5.87
C GLY A 67 2.85 8.18 -5.32
N ILE A 68 4.18 8.10 -5.45
CA ILE A 68 5.10 9.13 -4.94
C ILE A 68 4.75 10.51 -5.53
N GLY A 69 4.68 11.54 -4.69
CA GLY A 69 4.40 12.92 -5.10
C GLY A 69 2.92 13.25 -5.35
N ASP A 70 2.00 12.30 -5.19
CA ASP A 70 0.55 12.52 -5.29
C ASP A 70 -0.09 12.66 -3.89
N ASN A 71 -1.42 12.61 -3.79
CA ASN A 71 -2.16 12.68 -2.53
C ASN A 71 -3.46 11.86 -2.56
N GLY A 72 -4.09 11.70 -1.40
CA GLY A 72 -5.33 10.95 -1.26
C GLY A 72 -6.54 11.54 -2.00
N SER A 73 -6.61 12.89 -2.12
CA SER A 73 -7.73 13.57 -2.79
C SER A 73 -7.82 13.16 -4.26
N SER A 74 -6.68 13.15 -4.94
CA SER A 74 -6.54 12.77 -6.34
C SER A 74 -7.18 11.42 -6.67
N TRP A 75 -6.95 10.41 -5.83
CA TRP A 75 -7.47 9.07 -6.04
C TRP A 75 -8.90 8.92 -5.57
N SER A 76 -9.30 9.62 -4.50
CA SER A 76 -10.70 9.57 -4.04
C SER A 76 -11.70 9.98 -5.13
N GLN A 77 -11.34 10.96 -5.98
CA GLN A 77 -12.19 11.40 -7.10
C GLN A 77 -12.37 10.31 -8.14
N LEU A 78 -11.29 9.60 -8.51
CA LEU A 78 -11.37 8.47 -9.44
C LEU A 78 -12.17 7.31 -8.82
N LEU A 79 -11.87 6.93 -7.59
CA LEU A 79 -12.50 5.79 -6.90
C LEU A 79 -14.00 6.01 -6.68
N GLU A 80 -14.43 7.26 -6.46
CA GLU A 80 -15.85 7.62 -6.39
C GLU A 80 -16.59 7.34 -7.70
N THR A 81 -15.92 7.32 -8.85
CA THR A 81 -16.56 7.02 -10.14
C THR A 81 -16.76 5.52 -10.39
N LEU A 82 -16.04 4.66 -9.67
CA LEU A 82 -16.07 3.21 -9.92
C LEU A 82 -17.44 2.59 -9.60
N PRO A 83 -17.88 1.56 -10.35
CA PRO A 83 -19.15 0.88 -10.15
C PRO A 83 -19.10 -0.14 -8.99
N LEU A 84 -18.58 0.29 -7.83
CA LEU A 84 -18.39 -0.54 -6.63
C LEU A 84 -19.17 0.05 -5.45
N PRO A 85 -20.51 -0.02 -5.46
CA PRO A 85 -21.35 0.70 -4.50
C PRO A 85 -21.17 0.22 -3.04
N ASN A 86 -20.70 -1.00 -2.82
CA ASN A 86 -20.58 -1.60 -1.49
C ASN A 86 -19.23 -1.35 -0.81
N ILE A 87 -18.31 -0.66 -1.49
CA ILE A 87 -16.95 -0.42 -1.01
C ILE A 87 -16.83 1.00 -0.42
N LYS A 88 -16.29 1.07 0.79
CA LYS A 88 -15.74 2.30 1.37
C LYS A 88 -14.28 2.44 0.94
N TRP A 89 -13.90 3.62 0.45
CA TRP A 89 -12.50 3.92 0.12
C TRP A 89 -11.91 4.86 1.16
N ILE A 90 -10.76 4.49 1.71
CA ILE A 90 -9.95 5.34 2.57
C ILE A 90 -8.68 5.68 1.79
N CYS A 91 -8.51 6.95 1.43
CA CYS A 91 -7.40 7.45 0.62
C CYS A 91 -6.52 8.35 1.50
N PRO A 92 -5.60 7.78 2.29
CA PRO A 92 -4.65 8.57 3.08
C PRO A 92 -3.64 9.28 2.18
N THR A 93 -2.98 10.30 2.72
CA THR A 93 -1.83 10.94 2.06
C THR A 93 -0.56 10.57 2.82
N ALA A 94 0.48 10.14 2.09
CA ALA A 94 1.77 9.79 2.67
C ALA A 94 2.43 11.00 3.38
N PRO A 95 3.36 10.77 4.31
CA PRO A 95 4.17 11.83 4.88
C PRO A 95 4.95 12.58 3.79
N THR A 96 5.10 13.89 3.95
CA THR A 96 6.07 14.65 3.14
C THR A 96 7.45 14.40 3.68
N ARG A 97 8.32 13.79 2.88
CA ARG A 97 9.68 13.40 3.29
C ARG A 97 10.67 13.54 2.13
N PRO A 98 11.97 13.71 2.39
CA PRO A 98 13.00 13.59 1.37
C PRO A 98 12.95 12.22 0.70
N VAL A 99 13.06 12.19 -0.63
CA VAL A 99 13.14 10.94 -1.43
C VAL A 99 14.49 10.87 -2.13
N ALA A 100 15.26 9.82 -1.82
CA ALA A 100 16.61 9.64 -2.33
C ALA A 100 16.67 9.53 -3.87
N LEU A 101 15.69 8.88 -4.49
CA LEU A 101 15.52 8.77 -5.95
C LEU A 101 15.43 10.14 -6.64
N PHE A 102 14.96 11.16 -5.92
CA PHE A 102 14.85 12.54 -6.42
C PHE A 102 15.93 13.45 -5.84
N GLY A 103 17.08 12.89 -5.45
CA GLY A 103 18.20 13.66 -4.88
C GLY A 103 17.86 14.32 -3.55
N GLY A 104 16.93 13.73 -2.78
CA GLY A 104 16.46 14.26 -1.50
C GLY A 104 15.37 15.33 -1.62
N PHE A 105 14.82 15.56 -2.82
CA PHE A 105 13.69 16.48 -2.97
C PHE A 105 12.49 16.03 -2.12
N PRO A 106 11.92 16.90 -1.26
CA PRO A 106 10.77 16.53 -0.44
C PRO A 106 9.49 16.37 -1.25
N CYS A 107 8.87 15.21 -1.16
CA CYS A 107 7.52 14.96 -1.69
C CYS A 107 6.80 13.90 -0.83
N THR A 108 5.54 13.63 -1.14
CA THR A 108 4.75 12.62 -0.42
C THR A 108 5.23 11.22 -0.78
N ALA A 109 5.72 10.45 0.21
CA ALA A 109 6.24 9.11 -0.03
C ALA A 109 6.01 8.18 1.19
N TRP A 110 5.54 6.96 0.92
CA TRP A 110 5.27 5.93 1.95
C TRP A 110 6.55 5.35 2.55
N SER A 111 7.60 5.25 1.74
CA SER A 111 8.94 4.86 2.18
C SER A 111 9.96 5.69 1.40
N ASP A 112 11.17 5.82 1.92
CA ASP A 112 12.26 6.32 1.09
C ASP A 112 12.60 5.28 0.01
N VAL A 113 12.90 5.76 -1.18
CA VAL A 113 13.25 4.95 -2.35
C VAL A 113 14.52 5.56 -2.89
N GLY A 114 15.63 4.82 -2.84
CA GLY A 114 16.90 5.24 -3.43
C GLY A 114 17.01 4.86 -4.91
N ASP A 115 16.59 3.65 -5.22
CA ASP A 115 16.55 3.06 -6.56
C ASP A 115 15.53 1.92 -6.55
N ILE A 116 14.90 1.67 -7.69
CA ILE A 116 13.93 0.59 -7.88
C ILE A 116 14.71 -0.61 -8.40
N SER A 117 15.43 -1.28 -7.52
CA SER A 117 16.19 -2.48 -7.86
C SER A 117 16.24 -3.45 -6.69
N GLU A 118 16.51 -4.72 -6.97
CA GLU A 118 16.63 -5.73 -5.91
C GLU A 118 17.89 -5.56 -5.06
N ASP A 119 18.91 -4.88 -5.59
CA ASP A 119 20.20 -4.66 -4.94
C ASP A 119 20.18 -3.50 -3.96
N THR A 120 19.20 -2.61 -4.08
CA THR A 120 19.09 -1.44 -3.24
C THR A 120 18.47 -1.79 -1.88
N PRO A 121 19.07 -1.35 -0.76
CA PRO A 121 18.47 -1.49 0.56
C PRO A 121 17.08 -0.85 0.60
N ASN A 122 16.10 -1.57 1.17
CA ASN A 122 14.75 -1.06 1.33
C ASN A 122 14.66 -0.23 2.63
N ASP A 123 13.91 0.88 2.61
CA ASP A 123 13.53 1.62 3.82
C ASP A 123 12.47 0.83 4.61
N VAL A 124 12.90 -0.25 5.27
CA VAL A 124 12.01 -1.14 6.03
C VAL A 124 11.27 -0.40 7.14
N GLU A 125 11.92 0.58 7.78
CA GLU A 125 11.30 1.42 8.81
C GLU A 125 10.12 2.21 8.24
N GLY A 126 10.30 2.90 7.09
CA GLY A 126 9.22 3.63 6.43
C GLY A 126 8.12 2.72 5.89
N LEU A 127 8.49 1.56 5.32
CA LEU A 127 7.53 0.55 4.86
C LEU A 127 6.68 0.01 6.02
N ASP A 128 7.30 -0.31 7.16
CA ASP A 128 6.60 -0.77 8.36
C ASP A 128 5.71 0.32 8.96
N ALA A 129 6.19 1.57 9.03
CA ALA A 129 5.38 2.69 9.49
C ALA A 129 4.14 2.91 8.62
N SER A 130 4.30 2.83 7.29
CA SER A 130 3.18 2.92 6.35
C SER A 130 2.21 1.74 6.46
N ALA A 131 2.72 0.52 6.62
CA ALA A 131 1.87 -0.66 6.84
C ALA A 131 1.14 -0.58 8.20
N ALA A 132 1.75 -0.01 9.24
CA ALA A 132 1.10 0.26 10.51
C ALA A 132 0.00 1.33 10.38
N HIS A 133 0.23 2.38 9.60
CA HIS A 133 -0.80 3.37 9.30
C HIS A 133 -2.00 2.75 8.58
N VAL A 134 -1.76 1.92 7.55
CA VAL A 134 -2.80 1.14 6.86
C VAL A 134 -3.57 0.24 7.84
N ALA A 135 -2.85 -0.49 8.69
CA ALA A 135 -3.45 -1.37 9.69
C ALA A 135 -4.35 -0.60 10.67
N ASN A 136 -3.90 0.57 11.13
CA ASN A 136 -4.69 1.43 12.03
C ASN A 136 -5.97 1.93 11.36
N LEU A 137 -5.91 2.34 10.09
CA LEU A 137 -7.08 2.77 9.31
C LEU A 137 -8.11 1.64 9.11
N LEU A 138 -7.65 0.39 9.06
CA LEU A 138 -8.50 -0.80 8.87
C LEU A 138 -8.96 -1.45 10.19
N SER A 139 -8.40 -1.05 11.33
CA SER A 139 -8.64 -1.70 12.63
C SER A 139 -10.10 -1.71 13.11
N THR A 140 -10.93 -0.80 12.59
CA THR A 140 -12.35 -0.64 12.97
C THR A 140 -13.32 -0.99 11.83
N GLU A 141 -12.83 -1.57 10.74
CA GLU A 141 -13.58 -1.74 9.50
C GLU A 141 -13.90 -3.23 9.21
N PRO A 142 -15.08 -3.54 8.63
CA PRO A 142 -15.43 -4.87 8.14
C PRO A 142 -14.83 -5.10 6.73
N PRO A 143 -14.68 -6.37 6.30
CA PRO A 143 -13.47 -6.94 5.68
C PRO A 143 -12.50 -5.98 4.98
N ASN A 144 -11.22 -6.15 5.32
CA ASN A 144 -10.17 -5.15 5.14
C ASN A 144 -9.26 -5.48 3.96
N SER A 145 -9.17 -4.58 2.98
CA SER A 145 -8.23 -4.72 1.86
C SER A 145 -7.35 -3.48 1.72
N SER A 146 -6.20 -3.65 1.07
CA SER A 146 -5.23 -2.57 0.82
C SER A 146 -4.83 -2.55 -0.65
N ASN A 147 -4.62 -1.35 -1.19
CA ASN A 147 -4.09 -1.10 -2.52
C ASN A 147 -2.91 -0.13 -2.45
N GLY A 148 -1.93 -0.33 -3.32
CA GLY A 148 -0.82 0.59 -3.54
C GLY A 148 0.44 -0.17 -3.92
N ALA A 149 1.14 0.26 -4.98
CA ALA A 149 2.32 -0.39 -5.58
C ALA A 149 3.21 -1.20 -4.59
N ALA A 150 4.25 -0.60 -4.03
CA ALA A 150 5.16 -1.30 -3.13
C ALA A 150 4.57 -1.51 -1.72
N THR A 151 3.84 -0.52 -1.20
CA THR A 151 3.36 -0.54 0.19
C THR A 151 2.24 -1.56 0.43
N ALA A 152 1.36 -1.83 -0.55
CA ALA A 152 0.36 -2.88 -0.38
C ALA A 152 1.00 -4.28 -0.50
N LEU A 153 2.02 -4.46 -1.35
CA LEU A 153 2.78 -5.71 -1.38
C LEU A 153 3.60 -5.93 -0.09
N HIS A 154 4.12 -4.86 0.52
CA HIS A 154 4.71 -4.93 1.86
C HIS A 154 3.66 -5.30 2.91
N SER A 155 2.49 -4.65 2.89
CA SER A 155 1.37 -4.98 3.80
C SER A 155 0.89 -6.42 3.64
N ALA A 156 0.87 -6.95 2.41
CA ALA A 156 0.59 -8.35 2.12
C ALA A 156 1.61 -9.28 2.76
N THR A 157 2.90 -8.94 2.65
CA THR A 157 4.00 -9.68 3.29
C THR A 157 3.86 -9.64 4.81
N CYS A 158 3.57 -8.48 5.40
CA CYS A 158 3.37 -8.34 6.84
C CYS A 158 2.19 -9.17 7.34
N HIS A 159 1.06 -9.13 6.62
CA HIS A 159 -0.12 -9.94 6.91
C HIS A 159 0.19 -11.44 6.85
N VAL A 160 0.86 -11.89 5.78
CA VAL A 160 1.21 -13.29 5.59
C VAL A 160 2.18 -13.78 6.68
N LEU A 161 3.20 -13.00 7.01
CA LEU A 161 4.14 -13.35 8.08
C LEU A 161 3.50 -13.22 9.48
N GLY A 162 2.48 -12.38 9.62
CA GLY A 162 1.93 -11.95 10.91
C GLY A 162 2.85 -10.97 11.64
N LEU A 163 3.86 -10.42 10.95
CA LEU A 163 4.91 -9.59 11.52
C LEU A 163 5.27 -8.44 10.57
N TYR A 164 5.56 -7.28 11.13
CA TYR A 164 6.29 -6.20 10.45
C TYR A 164 7.74 -6.63 10.16
N GLY A 165 8.44 -5.88 9.30
CA GLY A 165 9.86 -6.11 8.99
C GLY A 165 10.78 -6.04 10.21
N ASN A 166 10.44 -5.21 11.19
CA ASN A 166 11.13 -5.09 12.48
C ASN A 166 10.83 -6.23 13.48
N GLY A 167 9.93 -7.17 13.15
CA GLY A 167 9.57 -8.31 14.01
C GLY A 167 8.41 -8.07 14.97
N ASN A 168 7.81 -6.86 15.00
CA ASN A 168 6.58 -6.61 15.75
C ASN A 168 5.38 -7.29 15.10
N VAL A 169 4.34 -7.61 15.88
CA VAL A 169 3.12 -8.28 15.38
C VAL A 169 2.32 -7.39 14.44
N TYR A 170 1.95 -7.93 13.26
CA TYR A 170 1.02 -7.27 12.34
C TYR A 170 -0.43 -7.61 12.74
N PRO A 171 -1.26 -6.62 13.15
CA PRO A 171 -2.50 -6.92 13.88
C PRO A 171 -3.72 -7.16 12.97
N ILE A 172 -3.63 -6.91 11.67
CA ILE A 172 -4.79 -6.93 10.75
C ILE A 172 -4.77 -8.12 9.80
N ASN A 173 -5.94 -8.69 9.57
CA ASN A 173 -6.18 -9.66 8.52
C ASN A 173 -6.59 -8.94 7.23
N LEU A 174 -5.75 -9.03 6.19
CA LEU A 174 -6.06 -8.51 4.86
C LEU A 174 -6.80 -9.58 4.06
N THR A 175 -7.84 -9.18 3.35
CA THR A 175 -8.70 -10.08 2.56
C THR A 175 -8.39 -10.06 1.07
N ALA A 176 -7.77 -8.98 0.57
CA ALA A 176 -7.34 -8.84 -0.81
C ALA A 176 -6.27 -7.73 -0.92
N ILE A 177 -5.41 -7.86 -1.94
CA ILE A 177 -4.35 -6.89 -2.25
C ILE A 177 -4.38 -6.53 -3.72
N ILE A 178 -4.25 -5.24 -4.02
CA ILE A 178 -4.08 -4.75 -5.39
C ILE A 178 -2.79 -3.93 -5.45
N SER A 179 -1.98 -4.18 -6.48
CA SER A 179 -0.77 -3.41 -6.80
C SER A 179 -0.79 -3.05 -8.28
N LEU A 180 -0.87 -1.76 -8.59
CA LEU A 180 -0.82 -1.24 -9.97
C LEU A 180 0.52 -0.54 -10.20
N SER A 181 1.19 -0.82 -11.31
CA SER A 181 2.48 -0.24 -11.71
C SER A 181 3.51 -0.21 -10.56
N GLY A 182 3.71 -1.35 -9.89
CA GLY A 182 4.48 -1.44 -8.64
C GLY A 182 5.60 -2.47 -8.66
N TRP A 183 6.30 -2.58 -7.53
CA TRP A 183 7.33 -3.58 -7.29
C TRP A 183 7.22 -4.14 -5.87
N LEU A 184 7.73 -5.36 -5.65
CA LEU A 184 7.76 -6.03 -4.35
C LEU A 184 9.02 -5.60 -3.57
N PRO A 185 8.88 -4.84 -2.47
CA PRO A 185 10.01 -4.57 -1.58
C PRO A 185 10.41 -5.83 -0.80
N CYS A 186 11.66 -5.87 -0.33
CA CYS A 186 12.18 -6.97 0.48
C CYS A 186 12.07 -8.38 -0.16
N SER A 187 12.02 -8.46 -1.49
CA SER A 187 11.77 -9.68 -2.27
C SER A 187 12.72 -10.83 -1.91
N ARG A 188 14.02 -10.54 -1.74
CA ARG A 188 15.09 -11.53 -1.48
C ARG A 188 14.87 -12.41 -0.26
N THR A 189 14.25 -11.87 0.78
CA THR A 189 14.06 -12.59 2.05
C THR A 189 12.68 -13.24 2.17
N LEU A 190 11.75 -12.92 1.26
CA LEU A 190 10.34 -13.28 1.37
C LEU A 190 10.14 -14.80 1.47
N ARG A 191 10.69 -15.55 0.52
CA ARG A 191 10.50 -17.01 0.42
C ARG A 191 10.96 -17.71 1.69
N ASN A 192 12.17 -17.40 2.17
CA ASN A 192 12.73 -18.03 3.37
C ASN A 192 11.88 -17.72 4.61
N ARG A 193 11.41 -16.47 4.75
CA ARG A 193 10.54 -16.07 5.87
C ARG A 193 9.20 -16.80 5.86
N ILE A 194 8.55 -16.93 4.69
CA ILE A 194 7.26 -17.64 4.58
C ILE A 194 7.44 -19.13 4.85
N GLN A 195 8.47 -19.77 4.28
CA GLN A 195 8.71 -21.20 4.47
C GLN A 195 9.00 -21.58 5.94
N GLY A 196 9.49 -20.63 6.74
CA GLY A 196 9.68 -20.79 8.18
C GLY A 196 8.39 -20.79 9.02
N SER A 197 7.22 -20.49 8.42
CA SER A 197 5.95 -20.35 9.14
C SER A 197 4.81 -21.12 8.46
N ARG A 198 4.28 -22.17 9.12
CA ARG A 198 3.15 -22.95 8.59
C ARG A 198 1.89 -22.09 8.37
N ASP A 199 1.60 -21.20 9.30
CA ASP A 199 0.49 -20.26 9.16
C ASP A 199 0.76 -19.25 8.05
N GLY A 200 2.02 -18.83 7.87
CA GLY A 200 2.44 -17.99 6.75
C GLY A 200 2.22 -18.65 5.41
N ILE A 201 2.60 -19.92 5.24
CA ILE A 201 2.34 -20.68 4.01
C ILE A 201 0.84 -20.72 3.69
N ARG A 202 -0.01 -21.01 4.70
CA ARG A 202 -1.47 -21.04 4.51
C ARG A 202 -2.02 -19.67 4.10
N ARG A 203 -1.63 -18.60 4.80
CA ARG A 203 -2.07 -17.22 4.49
C ARG A 203 -1.62 -16.78 3.10
N ALA A 204 -0.36 -17.06 2.72
CA ALA A 204 0.16 -16.76 1.41
C ALA A 204 -0.67 -17.44 0.30
N ALA A 205 -0.94 -18.74 0.46
CA ALA A 205 -1.68 -19.51 -0.52
C ALA A 205 -3.13 -19.00 -0.72
N SER A 206 -3.78 -18.52 0.35
CA SER A 206 -5.18 -18.06 0.29
C SER A 206 -5.37 -16.60 -0.11
N LEU A 207 -4.39 -15.72 0.15
CA LEU A 207 -4.55 -14.28 -0.03
C LEU A 207 -4.70 -13.92 -1.52
N PRO A 208 -5.83 -13.34 -1.96
CA PRO A 208 -6.01 -12.87 -3.32
C PRO A 208 -5.13 -11.65 -3.62
N LEU A 209 -4.31 -11.73 -4.67
CA LEU A 209 -3.47 -10.65 -5.18
C LEU A 209 -3.81 -10.32 -6.63
N PHE A 210 -4.04 -9.04 -6.92
CA PHE A 210 -4.09 -8.49 -8.27
C PHE A 210 -2.88 -7.59 -8.51
N LEU A 211 -2.03 -7.95 -9.46
CA LEU A 211 -0.94 -7.10 -9.93
C LEU A 211 -1.26 -6.67 -11.37
N GLY A 212 -1.31 -5.36 -11.62
CA GLY A 212 -1.45 -4.76 -12.94
C GLY A 212 -0.22 -3.95 -13.30
N HIS A 213 0.29 -4.06 -14.53
CA HIS A 213 1.47 -3.31 -14.96
C HIS A 213 1.43 -2.99 -16.45
N GLY A 214 1.80 -1.76 -16.80
CA GLY A 214 1.93 -1.32 -18.17
C GLY A 214 3.23 -1.79 -18.82
N SER A 215 3.17 -2.31 -20.05
CA SER A 215 4.37 -2.80 -20.75
C SER A 215 5.28 -1.69 -21.28
N ALA A 216 4.83 -0.44 -21.23
CA ALA A 216 5.56 0.75 -21.64
C ALA A 216 5.80 1.71 -20.45
N ASP A 217 5.71 1.20 -19.21
CA ASP A 217 5.98 1.96 -17.99
C ASP A 217 7.46 2.37 -17.92
N ASP A 218 7.70 3.67 -18.00
CA ASP A 218 9.01 4.31 -18.03
C ASP A 218 9.45 4.84 -16.65
N VAL A 219 8.63 4.67 -15.61
CA VAL A 219 8.92 5.09 -14.24
C VAL A 219 9.25 3.87 -13.38
N VAL A 220 8.42 2.83 -13.46
CA VAL A 220 8.66 1.53 -12.85
C VAL A 220 8.68 0.51 -13.97
N ALA A 221 9.88 0.15 -14.43
CA ALA A 221 10.06 -0.78 -15.54
C ALA A 221 9.21 -2.05 -15.35
N TYR A 222 8.56 -2.49 -16.42
CA TYR A 222 7.61 -3.61 -16.44
C TYR A 222 8.20 -4.89 -15.81
N GLU A 223 9.50 -5.11 -15.98
CA GLU A 223 10.25 -6.23 -15.42
C GLU A 223 10.17 -6.27 -13.88
N HIS A 224 10.05 -5.14 -13.20
CA HIS A 224 9.88 -5.11 -11.75
C HIS A 224 8.53 -5.67 -11.33
N GLY A 225 7.45 -5.33 -12.04
CA GLY A 225 6.13 -5.90 -11.81
C GLY A 225 6.12 -7.40 -12.07
N GLU A 226 6.69 -7.82 -13.20
CA GLU A 226 6.78 -9.22 -13.59
C GLU A 226 7.61 -10.04 -12.59
N ASN A 227 8.77 -9.52 -12.17
CA ASN A 227 9.62 -10.16 -11.18
C ASN A 227 8.97 -10.22 -9.79
N SER A 228 8.16 -9.22 -9.43
CA SER A 228 7.35 -9.24 -8.22
C SER A 228 6.35 -10.38 -8.23
N ALA A 229 5.61 -10.54 -9.34
CA ALA A 229 4.67 -11.64 -9.52
C ALA A 229 5.37 -13.01 -9.42
N ARG A 230 6.50 -13.19 -10.14
CA ARG A 230 7.28 -14.45 -10.07
C ARG A 230 7.78 -14.75 -8.66
N THR A 231 8.30 -13.73 -7.95
CA THR A 231 8.82 -13.90 -6.59
C THR A 231 7.72 -14.26 -5.60
N LEU A 232 6.55 -13.60 -5.68
CA LEU A 232 5.37 -13.93 -4.88
C LEU A 232 4.91 -15.36 -5.14
N SER A 233 4.74 -15.77 -6.40
CA SER A 233 4.35 -17.14 -6.74
C SER A 233 5.37 -18.16 -6.21
N ALA A 234 6.68 -17.91 -6.37
CA ALA A 234 7.73 -18.77 -5.84
C ALA A 234 7.76 -18.84 -4.30
N ALA A 235 7.25 -17.81 -3.62
CA ALA A 235 7.11 -17.76 -2.17
C ALA A 235 5.80 -18.40 -1.65
N GLY A 236 4.92 -18.88 -2.54
CA GLY A 236 3.71 -19.62 -2.17
C GLY A 236 2.41 -18.83 -2.27
N PHE A 237 2.41 -17.63 -2.86
CA PHE A 237 1.18 -16.88 -3.18
C PHE A 237 0.49 -17.52 -4.40
N GLN A 238 -0.43 -18.45 -4.13
CA GLN A 238 -1.10 -19.25 -5.16
C GLN A 238 -2.32 -18.55 -5.77
N ASN A 239 -2.98 -17.66 -5.03
CA ASN A 239 -4.10 -16.85 -5.51
C ASN A 239 -3.62 -15.49 -6.04
N LEU A 240 -2.74 -15.51 -7.04
CA LEU A 240 -2.15 -14.32 -7.64
C LEU A 240 -2.51 -14.22 -9.12
N ILE A 241 -2.91 -13.02 -9.55
CA ILE A 241 -3.06 -12.67 -10.97
C ILE A 241 -2.07 -11.55 -11.30
N PHE A 242 -1.39 -11.69 -12.44
CA PHE A 242 -0.60 -10.62 -13.05
C PHE A 242 -1.23 -10.24 -14.39
N ARG A 243 -1.52 -8.96 -14.59
CA ARG A 243 -2.12 -8.38 -15.79
C ARG A 243 -1.14 -7.40 -16.43
N SER A 244 -0.87 -7.65 -17.70
CA SER A 244 0.02 -6.82 -18.51
C SER A 244 -0.83 -5.99 -19.48
N TYR A 245 -0.68 -4.68 -19.43
CA TYR A 245 -1.41 -3.76 -20.32
C TYR A 245 -0.47 -3.26 -21.41
N ASN A 246 -0.68 -3.71 -22.64
CA ASN A 246 0.21 -3.41 -23.75
C ASN A 246 0.21 -1.91 -24.11
N GLY A 247 1.39 -1.29 -24.14
CA GLY A 247 1.54 0.13 -24.47
C GLY A 247 1.10 1.10 -23.37
N LEU A 248 0.67 0.60 -22.20
CA LEU A 248 0.37 1.41 -21.04
C LEU A 248 1.68 1.88 -20.37
N GLY A 249 1.78 3.18 -20.11
CA GLY A 249 2.88 3.79 -19.32
C GLY A 249 2.57 3.85 -17.82
N HIS A 250 3.22 4.74 -17.07
CA HIS A 250 3.01 4.88 -15.63
C HIS A 250 1.74 5.68 -15.27
N TYR A 251 0.58 5.17 -15.69
CA TYR A 251 -0.73 5.73 -15.41
C TYR A 251 -1.80 4.65 -15.51
N THR A 252 -3.02 4.94 -15.05
CA THR A 252 -4.15 4.01 -15.14
C THR A 252 -5.01 4.25 -16.37
N VAL A 253 -5.62 3.20 -16.91
CA VAL A 253 -6.59 3.26 -18.01
C VAL A 253 -7.92 2.61 -17.64
N PRO A 254 -9.03 2.95 -18.32
CA PRO A 254 -10.34 2.35 -18.05
C PRO A 254 -10.33 0.82 -18.04
N GLU A 255 -9.63 0.20 -19.01
CA GLU A 255 -9.49 -1.26 -19.10
C GLU A 255 -8.91 -1.88 -17.81
N GLU A 256 -7.85 -1.29 -17.26
CA GLU A 256 -7.24 -1.72 -16.00
C GLU A 256 -8.21 -1.53 -14.83
N THR A 257 -8.84 -0.35 -14.73
CA THR A 257 -9.78 -0.07 -13.63
C THR A 257 -11.03 -0.96 -13.69
N ASP A 258 -11.50 -1.32 -14.89
CA ASP A 258 -12.63 -2.23 -15.09
C ASP A 258 -12.27 -3.67 -14.67
N GLU A 259 -11.04 -4.10 -14.95
CA GLU A 259 -10.52 -5.38 -14.47
C GLU A 259 -10.40 -5.42 -12.95
N VAL A 260 -9.88 -4.36 -12.34
CA VAL A 260 -9.83 -4.22 -10.88
C VAL A 260 -11.23 -4.28 -10.29
N CYS A 261 -12.22 -3.61 -10.88
CA CYS A 261 -13.61 -3.66 -10.41
C CYS A 261 -14.20 -5.07 -10.48
N ARG A 262 -14.02 -5.76 -11.61
CA ARG A 262 -14.47 -7.15 -11.77
C ARG A 262 -13.79 -8.08 -10.76
N TRP A 263 -12.48 -7.92 -10.58
CA TRP A 263 -11.70 -8.74 -9.65
C TRP A 263 -12.11 -8.50 -8.19
N LEU A 264 -12.30 -7.25 -7.77
CA LEU A 264 -12.80 -6.90 -6.44
C LEU A 264 -14.18 -7.48 -6.18
N THR A 265 -15.09 -7.35 -7.15
CA THR A 265 -16.45 -7.89 -7.05
C THR A 265 -16.42 -9.40 -6.82
N ALA A 266 -15.56 -10.13 -7.56
CA ALA A 266 -15.43 -11.58 -7.45
C ALA A 266 -14.79 -12.03 -6.13
N ASN A 267 -13.75 -11.33 -5.65
CA ASN A 267 -12.97 -11.77 -4.49
C ASN A 267 -13.53 -11.30 -3.14
N LEU A 268 -14.27 -10.18 -3.12
CA LEU A 268 -14.89 -9.65 -1.90
C LEU A 268 -16.34 -10.13 -1.72
N ALA A 269 -16.84 -10.98 -2.63
CA ALA A 269 -18.19 -11.55 -2.59
C ALA A 269 -19.29 -10.49 -2.34
N LEU A 270 -19.16 -9.32 -3.00
CA LEU A 270 -20.06 -8.19 -2.80
C LEU A 270 -21.48 -8.54 -3.26
N GLU A 271 -22.47 -8.45 -2.37
CA GLU A 271 -23.87 -8.77 -2.71
C GLU A 271 -24.47 -7.68 -3.61
N GLY A 272 -25.19 -8.09 -4.67
CA GLY A 272 -26.00 -7.18 -5.49
C GLY A 272 -25.36 -6.65 -6.77
N LEU A 273 -24.09 -6.97 -7.05
CA LEU A 273 -23.45 -6.72 -8.35
C LEU A 273 -23.69 -7.92 -9.28
N ARG A 274 -24.84 -7.95 -9.96
CA ARG A 274 -24.97 -8.74 -11.19
C ARG A 274 -24.28 -7.96 -12.30
N LEU A 275 -23.09 -8.40 -12.71
CA LEU A 275 -22.50 -7.96 -13.98
C LEU A 275 -23.44 -8.47 -15.08
N ASN A 276 -24.15 -7.55 -15.73
CA ASN A 276 -24.93 -7.84 -16.94
C ASN A 276 -24.00 -7.98 -18.14
#